data_AF-A0A1I6PPA4-F1
#
_entry.id   AF-A0A1I6PPA4-F1
#
_cell.length_a   1.000
_cell.length_b   1.000
_cell.length_c   1.000
_cell.angle_alpha   90.00
_cell.angle_beta   90.00
_cell.angle_gamma   90.00
#
_symmetry.space_group_name_H-M   'P 1'
#
loop_
_entity.id
_entity.type
_entity.pdbx_description
1 polymer ?
#
loop_
_entity_poly.entity_id
_entity_poly.type
_entity_poly.pdbx_seq_one_letter_code
_entity_poly.pdbx_strand_id
1 'polypeptide(L)'
;MPRKSFLTACLMIASCAVAVASCETPGATFPPAADLAVQPKPVPPDDVLTSRIAGEQYDNAVEAWGEEGWATVGRLCRFFDEMGMRGLRCPAPTPRPREPG
;
A
#
# COMPACT_ATOMS: atom_id res chain seq x y z
N MET A 1 38.82 -38.74 25.27
CA MET A 1 38.66 -37.89 24.07
C MET A 1 37.18 -37.80 23.68
N PRO A 2 36.44 -36.72 24.02
CA PRO A 2 35.05 -36.53 23.60
C PRO A 2 34.85 -35.23 22.80
N ARG A 3 35.84 -34.78 22.00
CA ARG A 3 35.76 -33.45 21.33
C ARG A 3 34.86 -33.42 20.09
N LYS A 4 34.60 -34.56 19.44
CA LYS A 4 33.88 -34.60 18.14
C LYS A 4 32.36 -34.56 18.28
N SER A 5 31.79 -35.27 19.26
CA SER A 5 30.32 -35.37 19.44
C SER A 5 29.68 -34.07 19.95
N PHE A 6 30.42 -33.29 20.75
CA PHE A 6 29.94 -31.99 21.21
C PHE A 6 29.91 -30.94 20.08
N LEU A 7 30.86 -31.00 19.14
CA LEU A 7 30.92 -30.07 18.00
C LEU A 7 29.75 -30.26 17.03
N THR A 8 29.33 -31.50 16.75
CA THR A 8 28.17 -31.78 15.89
C THR A 8 26.85 -31.40 16.55
N ALA A 9 26.70 -31.58 17.86
CA ALA A 9 25.51 -31.15 18.59
C ALA A 9 25.35 -29.62 18.58
N CYS A 10 26.45 -28.88 18.79
CA CYS A 10 26.42 -27.41 18.73
C CYS A 10 26.06 -26.88 17.33
N LEU A 11 26.54 -27.53 16.27
CA LEU A 11 26.24 -27.15 14.88
C LEU A 11 24.76 -27.34 14.52
N MET A 12 24.12 -28.40 15.04
CA MET A 12 22.68 -28.65 14.81
C MET A 12 21.78 -27.72 15.63
N ILE A 13 22.19 -27.34 16.83
CA ILE A 13 21.44 -26.35 17.63
C ILE A 13 21.56 -24.95 16.99
N ALA A 14 22.75 -24.61 16.49
CA ALA A 14 22.97 -23.34 15.79
C ALA A 14 22.14 -23.23 14.50
N SER A 15 22.00 -24.31 13.72
CA SER A 15 21.19 -24.28 12.50
C SER A 15 19.68 -24.18 12.77
N CYS A 16 19.19 -24.78 13.86
CA CYS A 16 17.80 -24.57 14.29
C CYS A 16 17.53 -23.13 14.76
N ALA A 17 18.49 -22.47 15.42
CA ALA A 17 18.32 -21.09 15.90
C ALA A 17 18.26 -20.05 14.77
N VAL A 18 18.92 -20.29 13.64
CA VAL A 18 18.86 -19.39 12.46
C VAL A 18 17.51 -19.48 11.75
N ALA A 19 16.86 -20.65 11.75
CA ALA A 19 15.58 -20.83 11.08
C ALA A 19 14.40 -20.10 11.75
N VAL A 20 14.43 -19.89 13.07
CA VAL A 20 13.39 -19.14 13.80
C VAL A 20 13.60 -17.62 13.79
N ALA A 21 14.81 -17.14 13.53
CA ALA A 21 15.09 -15.70 13.43
C ALA A 21 14.59 -15.06 12.11
N SER A 22 14.26 -15.88 11.10
CA SER A 22 13.71 -15.40 9.82
C SER A 22 12.19 -15.31 9.78
N CYS A 23 11.48 -15.52 10.89
CA CYS A 23 10.12 -15.02 11.04
C CYS A 23 10.17 -13.51 11.28
N GLU A 24 10.62 -12.76 10.28
CA GLU A 24 10.24 -11.37 10.17
C GLU A 24 8.76 -11.40 9.84
N THR A 25 7.89 -11.38 10.86
CA THR A 25 6.52 -10.90 10.62
C THR A 25 6.70 -9.51 10.07
N PRO A 26 6.32 -9.24 8.80
CA PRO A 26 6.31 -7.88 8.31
C PRO A 26 5.31 -7.17 9.22
N GLY A 27 5.83 -6.39 10.18
CA GLY A 27 5.00 -5.44 10.89
C GLY A 27 4.59 -4.47 9.80
N ALA A 28 3.39 -4.64 9.26
CA ALA A 28 2.89 -3.77 8.21
C ALA A 28 2.95 -2.35 8.77
N THR A 29 3.92 -1.57 8.28
CA THR A 29 3.99 -0.16 8.63
C THR A 29 2.68 0.42 8.14
N PHE A 30 1.92 1.01 9.06
CA PHE A 30 0.60 1.53 8.72
C PHE A 30 0.71 2.46 7.50
N PRO A 31 -0.30 2.47 6.60
CA PRO A 31 -0.35 3.44 5.52
C PRO A 31 -0.31 4.86 6.09
N PRO A 32 0.08 5.86 5.28
CA PRO A 32 0.04 7.25 5.70
C PRO A 32 -1.32 7.61 6.28
N ALA A 33 -1.37 8.34 7.40
CA ALA A 33 -2.63 8.78 8.00
C ALA A 33 -3.50 9.61 7.03
N ALA A 34 -2.87 10.24 6.03
CA ALA A 34 -3.54 10.94 4.94
C ALA A 34 -4.45 10.03 4.10
N ASP A 35 -4.19 8.72 4.02
CA ASP A 35 -5.06 7.77 3.31
C ASP A 35 -6.43 7.61 3.98
N LEU A 36 -6.56 8.00 5.26
CA LEU A 36 -7.83 8.00 6.01
C LEU A 36 -8.47 9.38 6.08
N ALA A 37 -7.84 10.42 5.54
CA ALA A 37 -8.44 11.74 5.44
C ALA A 37 -9.45 11.77 4.28
N VAL A 38 -10.69 12.17 4.58
CA VAL A 38 -11.71 12.32 3.54
C VAL A 38 -11.41 13.57 2.73
N GLN A 39 -11.00 13.39 1.48
CA GLN A 39 -10.91 14.50 0.53
C GLN A 39 -12.32 14.95 0.12
N PRO A 40 -12.69 16.23 0.32
CA PRO A 40 -14.01 16.72 -0.06
C PRO A 40 -14.17 16.63 -1.58
N LYS A 41 -15.35 16.19 -2.03
CA LYS A 41 -15.68 16.21 -3.45
C LYS A 41 -15.69 17.67 -3.97
N PRO A 42 -15.16 17.94 -5.17
CA PRO A 42 -15.29 19.26 -5.80
C PRO A 42 -16.75 19.73 -5.87
N VAL A 43 -16.98 20.97 -5.44
CA VAL A 43 -18.29 21.65 -5.53
C VAL A 43 -18.35 22.38 -6.87
N PRO A 44 -19.43 22.22 -7.66
CA PRO A 44 -19.57 22.94 -8.93
C PRO A 44 -19.69 24.45 -8.67
N PRO A 45 -18.87 25.31 -9.33
CA PRO A 45 -19.06 26.75 -9.25
C PRO A 45 -20.30 27.19 -10.06
N ASP A 46 -20.88 28.35 -9.74
CA ASP A 46 -22.13 28.81 -10.37
C ASP A 46 -22.02 28.97 -11.90
N ASP A 47 -20.83 29.31 -12.39
CA ASP A 47 -20.56 29.56 -13.81
C ASP A 47 -20.58 28.29 -14.68
N VAL A 48 -20.53 27.08 -14.11
CA VAL A 48 -20.69 25.82 -14.87
C VAL A 48 -22.01 25.74 -15.62
N LEU A 49 -23.05 26.43 -15.13
CA LEU A 49 -24.38 26.44 -15.76
C LEU A 49 -24.41 27.24 -17.06
N THR A 50 -23.43 28.12 -17.27
CA THR A 50 -23.43 29.08 -18.38
C THR A 50 -22.14 29.04 -19.22
N SER A 51 -21.09 28.40 -18.72
CA SER A 51 -19.78 28.29 -19.37
C SER A 51 -19.40 26.84 -19.60
N ARG A 52 -19.24 26.46 -20.88
CA ARG A 52 -18.71 25.14 -21.26
C ARG A 52 -17.32 24.89 -20.68
N ILE A 53 -16.46 25.92 -20.67
CA ILE A 53 -15.08 25.78 -20.15
C ILE A 53 -15.11 25.51 -18.65
N ALA A 54 -15.96 26.20 -17.90
CA ALA A 54 -16.11 25.96 -16.46
C ALA A 54 -16.65 24.54 -16.20
N GLY A 55 -17.61 24.08 -17.00
CA GLY A 55 -18.11 22.70 -16.96
C GLY A 55 -17.00 21.67 -17.18
N GLU A 56 -16.21 21.82 -18.25
CA GLU A 56 -15.08 20.91 -18.56
C GLU A 56 -14.02 20.91 -17.45
N GLN A 57 -13.73 22.07 -16.85
CA GLN A 57 -12.80 22.17 -15.72
C GLN A 57 -13.35 21.46 -14.48
N TYR A 58 -14.64 21.60 -14.20
CA TYR A 58 -15.30 20.91 -13.09
C TYR A 58 -15.27 19.38 -13.29
N ASP A 59 -15.64 18.91 -14.48
CA ASP A 59 -15.63 17.48 -14.81
C ASP A 59 -14.22 16.90 -14.63
N ASN A 60 -13.19 17.57 -15.13
CA ASN A 60 -11.80 17.17 -14.93
C ASN A 60 -11.41 17.10 -13.44
N ALA A 61 -11.87 18.05 -12.63
CA ALA A 61 -11.60 18.05 -11.20
C ALA A 61 -12.31 16.88 -10.48
N VAL A 62 -13.53 16.53 -10.89
CA VAL A 62 -14.26 15.38 -10.34
C VAL A 62 -13.57 14.07 -10.71
N GLU A 63 -13.13 13.91 -11.95
CA GLU A 63 -12.40 12.72 -12.38
C GLU A 63 -11.06 12.58 -11.64
N ALA A 64 -10.29 13.67 -11.51
CA ALA A 64 -9.03 13.66 -10.75
C ALA A 64 -9.25 13.29 -9.27
N TRP A 65 -10.27 13.88 -8.63
CA TRP A 65 -10.66 13.52 -7.25
C TRP A 65 -11.04 12.04 -7.12
N GLY A 66 -11.75 11.49 -8.10
CA GLY A 66 -12.12 10.08 -8.16
C GLY A 66 -10.91 9.15 -8.28
N GLU A 67 -10.01 9.45 -9.21
CA GLU A 67 -8.78 8.68 -9.44
C GLU A 67 -7.87 8.66 -8.20
N GLU A 68 -7.70 9.80 -7.53
CA GLU A 68 -6.97 9.89 -6.26
C GLU A 68 -7.62 9.06 -5.15
N GLY A 69 -8.95 9.09 -5.06
CA GLY A 69 -9.72 8.27 -4.12
C GLY A 69 -9.51 6.77 -4.37
N TRP A 70 -9.62 6.33 -5.62
CA TRP A 70 -9.41 4.93 -6.00
C TRP A 70 -7.98 4.46 -5.81
N ALA A 71 -6.99 5.32 -6.08
CA ALA A 71 -5.59 5.03 -5.79
C ALA A 71 -5.36 4.80 -4.28
N THR A 72 -6.04 5.58 -3.44
CA THR A 72 -6.01 5.46 -1.97
C THR A 72 -6.65 4.15 -1.51
N VAL A 73 -7.85 3.82 -2.02
CA VAL A 73 -8.50 2.52 -1.75
C VAL A 73 -7.60 1.35 -2.18
N GLY A 74 -6.93 1.46 -3.33
CA GLY A 74 -5.99 0.45 -3.80
C GLY A 74 -4.81 0.22 -2.85
N ARG A 75 -4.24 1.30 -2.27
CA ARG A 75 -3.19 1.20 -1.25
C ARG A 75 -3.69 0.51 0.02
N LEU A 76 -4.83 0.96 0.54
CA LEU A 76 -5.44 0.39 1.74
C LEU A 76 -5.81 -1.08 1.54
N CYS A 77 -6.35 -1.46 0.39
CA CYS A 77 -6.68 -2.84 0.07
C CYS A 77 -5.45 -3.74 0.21
N ARG A 78 -4.33 -3.37 -0.41
CA ARG A 78 -3.09 -4.16 -0.34
C ARG A 78 -2.56 -4.27 1.09
N PHE A 79 -2.65 -3.20 1.87
CA PHE A 79 -2.30 -3.24 3.29
C PHE A 79 -3.17 -4.26 4.06
N PHE A 80 -4.48 -4.28 3.86
CA PHE A 80 -5.35 -5.26 4.51
C PHE A 80 -5.13 -6.70 4.01
N ASP A 81 -4.78 -6.88 2.74
CA ASP A 81 -4.40 -8.17 2.17
C ASP A 81 -3.11 -8.71 2.83
N GLU A 82 -2.10 -7.85 2.99
CA GLU A 82 -0.85 -8.17 3.70
C GLU A 82 -1.10 -8.51 5.18
N MET A 83 -2.09 -7.91 5.82
CA MET A 83 -2.52 -8.27 7.19
C MET A 83 -3.33 -9.58 7.26
N GLY A 84 -3.61 -10.23 6.13
CA GLY A 84 -4.29 -11.52 6.06
C GLY A 84 -5.82 -11.44 5.93
N MET A 85 -6.37 -10.29 5.54
CA MET A 85 -7.80 -10.17 5.24
C MET A 85 -8.15 -11.00 4.00
N ARG A 86 -8.96 -12.05 4.18
CA ARG A 86 -9.32 -12.97 3.10
C ARG A 86 -10.38 -12.37 2.17
N GLY A 87 -10.31 -12.75 0.89
CA GLY A 87 -11.34 -12.43 -0.11
C GLY A 87 -11.17 -11.07 -0.79
N LEU A 88 -10.03 -10.40 -0.59
CA LEU A 88 -9.73 -9.14 -1.25
C LEU A 88 -9.30 -9.38 -2.71
N ARG A 89 -9.66 -8.44 -3.59
CA ARG A 89 -9.19 -8.36 -4.97
C ARG A 89 -8.56 -7.00 -5.18
N CYS A 90 -7.32 -6.86 -4.73
CA CYS A 90 -6.64 -5.57 -4.75
C CYS A 90 -6.06 -5.25 -6.12
N PRO A 91 -6.19 -4.00 -6.59
CA PRO A 91 -5.58 -3.60 -7.84
C PRO A 91 -4.05 -3.61 -7.72
N ALA A 92 -3.38 -3.88 -8.83
CA ALA A 92 -1.93 -3.74 -8.91
C ALA A 92 -1.52 -2.28 -8.62
N PRO A 93 -0.32 -2.04 -8.05
CA PRO A 93 0.20 -0.70 -7.90
C PRO A 93 0.27 0.01 -9.27
N THR A 94 -0.23 1.24 -9.35
CA THR A 94 -0.04 2.06 -10.53
C THR A 94 1.44 2.40 -10.68
N PRO A 95 2.04 2.23 -11.88
CA PRO A 95 3.43 2.62 -12.10
C PRO A 95 3.58 4.11 -11.83
N ARG A 96 4.59 4.50 -11.02
CA ARG A 96 4.97 5.92 -10.94
C ARG A 96 5.53 6.34 -12.30
N PRO A 97 5.17 7.51 -12.83
CA PRO A 97 5.85 8.07 -13.99
C PRO A 97 7.37 8.10 -13.73
N ARG A 98 8.20 7.65 -14.68
CA ARG A 98 9.64 7.83 -14.57
C ARG A 98 9.92 9.34 -14.55
N GLU A 99 10.61 9.83 -13.52
CA GLU A 99 11.18 11.18 -13.57
C GLU A 99 12.10 11.27 -14.80
N PRO A 100 12.00 12.34 -15.60
CA PRO A 100 13.03 12.65 -16.58
C PRO A 100 14.33 12.92 -15.83
N GLY A 101 15.39 12.17 -16.17
CA GLY A 101 16.75 12.43 -15.67
C GLY A 101 17.43 13.59 -16.39
#